data_AF-A0A9X7ASH7-F1
#
_entry.id   AF-A0A9X7ASH7-F1
#
_cell.length_a   1.000
_cell.length_b   1.000
_cell.length_c   1.000
_cell.angle_alpha   90.00
_cell.angle_beta   90.00
_cell.angle_gamma   90.00
#
_symmetry.space_group_name_H-M   'P 1'
#
loop_
_entity.id
_entity.type
_entity.pdbx_description
1 polymer ?
#
loop_
_entity_poly.entity_id
_entity_poly.type
_entity_poly.pdbx_seq_one_letter_code
_entity_poly.pdbx_strand_id
1 'polypeptide(L)' 'MLKEEESIINKTAEIWNEFTALEQTHPSDVDDMAKAIHQIQHIISIRMARRTHPNIFVTIK' A
#
# COMPACT_ATOMS: atom_id res chain seq x y z
N MET A 1 10.27 -7.09 -9.86
CA MET A 1 9.37 -7.05 -8.69
C MET A 1 9.04 -8.49 -8.32
N LEU A 2 9.01 -8.88 -7.04
CA LEU A 2 8.53 -10.22 -6.70
C LEU A 2 7.03 -10.26 -6.96
N LYS A 3 6.54 -11.34 -7.57
CA LYS A 3 5.13 -11.48 -7.98
C LYS A 3 4.18 -11.32 -6.78
N GLU A 4 4.65 -11.70 -5.59
CA GLU A 4 3.91 -11.63 -4.34
C GLU A 4 3.71 -10.18 -3.86
N GLU A 5 4.73 -9.34 -3.98
CA GLU A 5 4.67 -7.93 -3.55
C GLU A 5 3.83 -7.10 -4.51
N GLU A 6 3.95 -7.37 -5.82
CA GLU A 6 3.09 -6.80 -6.86
C GLU A 6 1.62 -7.15 -6.62
N SER A 7 1.34 -8.42 -6.30
CA SER A 7 -0.02 -8.88 -5.99
C SER A 7 -0.63 -8.13 -4.82
N ILE A 8 0.15 -7.86 -3.76
CA ILE A 8 -0.32 -7.08 -2.61
C ILE A 8 -0.62 -5.63 -3.01
N ILE A 9 0.24 -4.99 -3.81
CA ILE A 9 -0.01 -3.63 -4.31
C ILE A 9 -1.28 -3.58 -5.15
N ASN A 10 -1.47 -4.53 -6.07
CA ASN A 10 -2.67 -4.58 -6.91
C ASN A 10 -3.95 -4.75 -6.08
N LYS A 11 -3.92 -5.56 -5.01
CA LYS A 11 -5.03 -5.70 -4.06
C LYS A 11 -5.41 -4.39 -3.39
N THR A 12 -4.47 -3.48 -3.16
CA THR A 12 -4.82 -2.16 -2.61
C THR A 12 -5.66 -1.31 -3.57
N ALA A 13 -5.45 -1.45 -4.88
CA ALA A 13 -6.27 -0.78 -5.89
C ALA A 13 -7.65 -1.43 -6.01
N GLU A 14 -7.73 -2.76 -5.92
CA GLU A 14 -9.01 -3.49 -5.85
C GLU A 14 -9.85 -3.01 -4.65
N ILE A 15 -9.25 -2.96 -3.46
CA ILE A 15 -9.90 -2.46 -2.23
C ILE A 15 -10.38 -1.02 -2.39
N TRP A 16 -9.57 -0.14 -2.98
CA TRP A 16 -9.97 1.25 -3.23
C TRP A 16 -11.22 1.34 -4.11
N ASN A 17 -11.23 0.59 -5.21
CA ASN A 17 -12.33 0.61 -6.16
C ASN A 17 -13.62 0.04 -5.54
N GLU A 18 -13.51 -1.05 -4.78
CA GLU A 18 -14.65 -1.63 -4.06
C GLU A 18 -15.17 -0.68 -2.98
N PHE A 19 -14.28 -0.08 -2.19
CA PHE A 19 -14.66 0.84 -1.12
C PHE A 19 -15.35 2.11 -1.65
N THR A 20 -14.81 2.72 -2.69
CA THR A 20 -15.38 3.95 -3.28
C THR A 20 -16.71 3.72 -4.01
N ALA A 21 -17.06 2.46 -4.31
CA ALA A 21 -18.35 2.09 -4.86
C ALA A 21 -19.45 1.91 -3.78
N LEU A 22 -19.07 1.84 -2.49
CA LEU A 22 -20.02 1.75 -1.38
C LEU A 22 -20.72 3.09 -1.14
N GLU A 23 -21.92 3.03 -0.56
CA GLU A 23 -22.58 4.23 -0.04
C GLU A 23 -21.73 4.84 1.08
N GLN A 24 -21.38 6.12 0.93
CA GLN A 24 -20.54 6.81 1.89
C GLN A 24 -21.32 7.09 3.18
N THR A 25 -20.82 6.56 4.30
CA THR A 25 -21.42 6.76 5.62
C THR A 25 -20.87 7.97 6.36
N HIS A 26 -19.60 8.33 6.14
CA HIS A 26 -18.98 9.52 6.73
C HIS A 26 -17.96 10.15 5.75
N PRO A 27 -17.85 11.49 5.70
CA PRO A 27 -16.93 12.17 4.77
C PRO A 27 -15.46 11.79 4.97
N SER A 28 -15.03 11.47 6.20
CA SER A 28 -13.63 11.12 6.47
C SER A 28 -13.24 9.70 6.04
N ASP A 29 -14.20 8.80 5.80
CA ASP A 29 -13.89 7.39 5.54
C ASP A 29 -13.03 7.24 4.27
N VAL A 30 -13.23 8.12 3.28
CA VAL A 30 -12.43 8.17 2.05
C VAL A 30 -10.99 8.55 2.32
N ASP A 31 -10.77 9.58 3.14
CA ASP A 31 -9.42 10.03 3.51
C ASP A 31 -8.70 8.96 4.35
N ASP A 32 -9.42 8.31 5.25
CA ASP A 32 -8.88 7.27 6.13
C ASP A 32 -8.54 6.00 5.33
N MET A 33 -9.39 5.59 4.38
CA MET A 33 -9.10 4.50 3.46
C MET A 33 -7.89 4.81 2.57
N ALA A 34 -7.81 6.01 2.00
CA ALA A 34 -6.68 6.42 1.17
C ALA A 34 -5.36 6.38 1.95
N LYS A 35 -5.35 6.90 3.18
CA LYS A 35 -4.18 6.83 4.07
C LYS A 35 -3.77 5.39 4.38
N ALA A 36 -4.73 4.52 4.69
CA ALA A 36 -4.44 3.11 4.98
C ALA A 36 -3.82 2.39 3.77
N ILE A 37 -4.36 2.60 2.57
CA ILE A 37 -3.81 2.07 1.33
C ILE A 37 -2.37 2.56 1.10
N HIS A 38 -2.13 3.87 1.23
CA HIS A 38 -0.79 4.42 1.07
C HIS A 38 0.20 3.87 2.10
N GLN A 39 -0.24 3.61 3.33
CA GLN A 39 0.61 2.96 4.35
C GLN A 39 1.01 1.53 3.93
N ILE A 40 0.05 0.73 3.42
CA ILE A 40 0.33 -0.61 2.90
C ILE A 40 1.34 -0.53 1.75
N GLN A 41 1.07 0.32 0.77
CA GLN A 41 1.94 0.50 -0.40
C GLN A 41 3.34 0.97 0.00
N HIS A 42 3.46 1.86 0.98
CA HIS A 42 4.73 2.33 1.51
C HIS A 42 5.55 1.18 2.12
N ILE A 43 4.94 0.38 2.99
CA ILE A 43 5.62 -0.76 3.65
C ILE A 43 6.18 -1.74 2.61
N ILE A 44 5.37 -2.11 1.62
CA ILE A 44 5.78 -3.02 0.55
C ILE A 44 6.88 -2.40 -0.32
N SER A 45 6.75 -1.13 -0.68
CA SER A 45 7.75 -0.40 -1.48
C SER A 45 9.10 -0.30 -0.76
N ILE A 46 9.10 0.00 0.54
CA ILE A 46 10.33 0.04 1.34
C ILE A 46 10.96 -1.36 1.44
N ARG A 47 10.16 -2.42 1.57
CA ARG A 47 10.67 -3.80 1.55
C ARG A 47 11.35 -4.13 0.22
N MET A 48 10.77 -3.71 -0.91
CA MET A 48 11.38 -3.85 -2.23
C MET A 48 12.65 -3.00 -2.38
N ALA A 49 12.63 -1.77 -1.84
CA ALA A 49 13.76 -0.85 -1.88
C ALA A 49 14.96 -1.38 -1.10
N ARG A 50 14.76 -1.94 0.10
CA ARG A 50 15.81 -2.61 0.90
C ARG A 50 16.48 -3.76 0.14
N ARG A 51 15.73 -4.50 -0.68
CA ARG A 51 16.27 -5.62 -1.49
C ARG A 51 17.08 -5.13 -2.69
N THR A 52 16.61 -4.08 -3.35
CA THR A 52 17.21 -3.57 -4.60
C THR A 52 18.34 -2.57 -4.35
N HIS A 53 18.27 -1.83 -3.25
CA HIS A 53 19.19 -0.75 -2.89
C HIS A 53 19.55 -0.82 -1.38
N PRO A 54 20.17 -1.91 -0.91
CA PRO A 54 20.44 -2.13 0.52
C PRO A 54 21.36 -1.07 1.16
N ASN A 55 22.19 -0.40 0.36
CA ASN A 55 23.09 0.66 0.84
C ASN A 55 22.37 2.01 1.05
N ILE A 56 21.20 2.21 0.44
CA ILE A 56 20.37 3.41 0.61
C ILE A 56 19.28 3.14 1.65
N PHE A 57 18.63 1.98 1.53
CA PHE A 57 17.55 1.56 2.41
C PHE A 57 18.08 0.49 3.35
N VAL A 58 18.62 0.95 4.49
CA VAL A 58 19.22 0.07 5.48
C VAL A 58 18.16 -0.70 6.27
N THR A 59 18.47 -1.94 6.63
CA THR A 59 17.70 -2.72 7.60
C THR A 59 18.40 -2.59 8.94
N ILE A 60 17.81 -1.84 9.86
CA ILE A 60 18.30 -1.75 11.25
C ILE A 60 17.77 -2.99 11.97
N LYS A 61 18.67 -3.74 12.60
CA LYS A 61 18.36 -4.90 13.44
C LYS A 61 18.21 -4.47 14.88
#